data_AF-A0A1G7YKG6-F1
#
_entry.id   AF-A0A1G7YKG6-F1
#
_cell.length_a   1.000
_cell.length_b   1.000
_cell.length_c   1.000
_cell.angle_alpha   90.00
_cell.angle_beta   90.00
_cell.angle_gamma   90.00
#
_symmetry.space_group_name_H-M   'P 1'
#
loop_
_entity.id
_entity.type
_entity.pdbx_description
1 polymer ?
#
loop_
_entity_poly.entity_id
_entity_poly.type
_entity_poly.pdbx_seq_one_letter_code
_entity_poly.pdbx_strand_id
1 'polypeptide(L)'
;MQIIGFLREVEAGMPVKDLCRKHGLSEASYYLCGSKFGGVGVPEAKRLKDLENNGRVKKLLAEQLLENEVIKDALRKNSERTGA
;
A
#
# COMPACT_ATOMS: atom_id res chain seq x y z
N MET A 1 0.04 4.17 5.25
CA MET A 1 -1.10 4.37 6.18
C MET A 1 -1.89 3.06 6.20
N GLN A 2 -2.23 2.51 7.36
CA GLN A 2 -3.04 1.29 7.49
C GLN A 2 -4.41 1.64 8.05
N ILE A 3 -5.33 1.94 7.16
CA ILE A 3 -6.68 2.44 7.42
C ILE A 3 -7.48 1.42 8.25
N ILE A 4 -7.37 0.13 7.93
CA ILE A 4 -8.07 -0.91 8.70
C ILE A 4 -7.57 -1.01 10.13
N GLY A 5 -6.25 -0.91 10.33
CA GLY A 5 -5.66 -0.95 11.68
C GLY A 5 -6.26 0.14 12.57
N PHE A 6 -6.38 1.35 12.02
CA PHE A 6 -6.94 2.50 12.71
C PHE A 6 -8.43 2.34 13.02
N LEU A 7 -9.24 1.90 12.05
CA LEU A 7 -10.67 1.67 12.26
C LEU A 7 -10.91 0.62 13.36
N ARG A 8 -10.13 -0.46 13.39
CA ARG A 8 -10.25 -1.51 14.42
C ARG A 8 -9.85 -1.03 15.81
N GLU A 9 -8.85 -0.15 15.93
CA GLU A 9 -8.48 0.44 17.22
C GLU A 9 -9.62 1.34 17.77
N VAL A 10 -10.31 2.08 16.91
CA VAL A 10 -11.49 2.87 17.31
C VAL A 10 -12.70 2.01 17.63
N GLU A 11 -12.98 0.97 16.83
CA GLU A 11 -14.03 -0.02 17.14
C GLU A 11 -13.77 -0.75 18.47
N ALA A 12 -12.51 -0.96 18.83
CA ALA A 12 -12.10 -1.51 20.12
C ALA A 12 -12.20 -0.49 21.29
N GLY A 13 -12.67 0.72 21.04
CA GLY A 13 -12.93 1.75 22.05
C GLY A 13 -11.79 2.75 22.25
N MET A 14 -10.76 2.77 21.41
CA MET A 14 -9.71 3.80 21.50
C MET A 14 -10.25 5.17 21.10
N PRO A 15 -10.06 6.22 21.92
CA PRO A 15 -10.40 7.58 21.53
C PRO A 15 -9.59 8.01 20.30
N VAL A 16 -10.28 8.61 19.32
CA VAL A 16 -9.66 9.09 18.06
C VAL A 16 -8.47 10.02 18.32
N LYS A 17 -8.55 10.88 19.34
CA LYS A 17 -7.48 11.79 19.74
C LYS A 17 -6.19 11.05 20.13
N ASP A 18 -6.31 9.95 20.87
CA ASP A 18 -5.18 9.14 21.33
C ASP A 18 -4.59 8.32 20.18
N LEU A 19 -5.45 7.79 19.31
CA LEU A 19 -5.05 7.13 18.07
C LEU A 19 -4.24 8.08 17.17
N CYS A 20 -4.74 9.29 16.95
CA CYS A 20 -4.08 10.33 16.18
C CYS A 20 -2.70 10.68 16.75
N ARG A 21 -2.60 10.84 18.07
CA ARG A 21 -1.32 11.10 18.76
C ARG A 21 -0.34 9.93 18.62
N LYS A 22 -0.82 8.70 18.75
CA LYS A 22 -0.01 7.46 18.66
C LYS A 22 0.57 7.26 17.26
N HIS A 23 -0.20 7.57 16.22
CA HIS A 23 0.16 7.32 14.82
C HIS A 23 0.63 8.56 14.05
N GLY A 24 0.78 9.71 14.72
CA GLY A 24 1.24 10.96 14.11
C GLY A 24 0.26 11.55 13.08
N LEU A 25 -1.04 11.31 13.26
CA LEU A 25 -2.10 11.75 12.36
C LEU A 25 -2.84 12.94 12.95
N SER A 26 -3.39 13.79 12.10
CA SER A 26 -4.37 14.79 12.54
C SER A 26 -5.76 14.14 12.67
N GLU A 27 -6.60 14.66 13.56
CA GLU A 27 -8.01 14.22 13.66
C GLU A 27 -8.76 14.48 12.33
N ALA A 28 -8.44 15.56 11.62
CA ALA A 28 -8.99 15.84 10.30
C ALA A 28 -8.67 14.73 9.29
N SER A 29 -7.43 14.20 9.31
CA SER A 29 -7.03 13.05 8.47
C SER A 29 -7.82 11.78 8.82
N TYR A 30 -8.12 11.55 10.11
CA TYR A 30 -8.95 10.43 10.54
C TYR A 30 -10.39 10.57 10.03
N TYR A 31 -11.04 11.71 10.25
CA TYR A 31 -12.43 11.92 9.80
C TYR A 31 -12.57 11.91 8.27
N LEU A 32 -11.55 12.37 7.53
CA LEU A 32 -11.48 12.22 6.07
C LEU A 32 -11.42 10.75 5.63
N CYS A 33 -10.81 9.88 6.44
CA CYS A 33 -10.84 8.44 6.25
C CYS A 33 -12.21 7.87 6.64
N GLY A 34 -12.78 8.31 7.76
CA GLY A 34 -14.11 7.92 8.22
C GLY A 34 -15.23 8.26 7.24
N SER A 35 -15.15 9.37 6.49
CA SER A 35 -16.15 9.69 5.46
C SER A 35 -16.06 8.79 4.22
N LYS A 36 -14.88 8.18 3.96
CA LYS A 36 -14.66 7.24 2.86
C LYS A 36 -14.88 5.78 3.26
N PHE A 37 -14.71 5.45 4.54
CA PHE A 37 -14.65 4.06 5.03
C PHE A 37 -15.56 3.77 6.24
N GLY A 38 -16.25 4.77 6.79
CA GLY A 38 -17.24 4.62 7.86
C GLY A 38 -18.53 4.04 7.31
N GLY A 39 -18.69 2.72 7.43
CA GLY A 39 -19.78 1.95 6.80
C GLY A 39 -19.28 0.73 6.02
N VAL A 40 -17.96 0.51 5.97
CA VAL A 40 -17.32 -0.62 5.32
C VAL A 40 -17.68 -1.90 6.07
N GLY A 41 -18.66 -2.65 5.55
CA GLY A 41 -18.99 -3.99 6.04
C GLY A 41 -17.83 -4.98 5.88
N VAL A 42 -17.93 -6.15 6.53
CA VAL A 42 -16.89 -7.21 6.55
C VAL A 42 -16.27 -7.53 5.17
N PRO A 43 -17.03 -7.64 4.06
CA PRO A 43 -16.46 -7.90 2.73
C PRO A 43 -15.62 -6.73 2.19
N GLU A 44 -16.09 -5.52 2.43
CA GLU A 44 -15.47 -4.28 1.96
C GLU A 44 -14.18 -4.02 2.76
N ALA A 45 -14.15 -4.38 4.04
CA ALA A 45 -12.96 -4.32 4.89
C ALA A 45 -11.91 -5.33 4.43
N LYS A 46 -12.32 -6.54 4.04
CA LYS A 46 -11.41 -7.52 3.44
C LYS A 46 -10.81 -7.01 2.13
N ARG A 47 -11.62 -6.44 1.23
CA ARG A 47 -11.13 -5.86 -0.03
C ARG A 47 -10.17 -4.70 0.21
N LEU A 48 -10.46 -3.85 1.20
CA LEU A 48 -9.58 -2.74 1.58
C LEU A 48 -8.23 -3.26 2.11
N LYS A 49 -8.23 -4.33 2.92
CA LYS A 49 -7.01 -4.96 3.45
C LYS A 49 -6.13 -5.52 2.34
N ASP A 50 -6.78 -6.21 1.40
CA ASP A 50 -6.13 -6.83 0.26
C ASP A 50 -5.48 -5.76 -0.64
N LEU A 51 -6.13 -4.58 -0.79
CA LEU A 51 -5.58 -3.42 -1.50
C LEU A 51 -4.42 -2.75 -0.76
N GLU A 52 -4.51 -2.56 0.56
CA GLU A 52 -3.42 -1.99 1.37
C GLU A 52 -2.17 -2.87 1.37
N ASN A 53 -2.35 -4.20 1.39
CA ASN A 53 -1.24 -5.15 1.33
C ASN A 53 -0.60 -5.24 -0.07
N ASN A 54 -1.32 -4.84 -1.12
CA ASN A 54 -0.81 -4.92 -2.49
C ASN A 54 0.34 -3.95 -2.76
N GLY A 55 0.52 -2.91 -1.92
CA GLY A 55 1.60 -1.92 -2.09
C GLY A 55 3.01 -2.54 -2.09
N ARG A 56 3.28 -3.47 -1.18
CA ARG A 56 4.57 -4.18 -1.12
C ARG A 56 4.77 -5.10 -2.32
N VAL A 57 3.71 -5.81 -2.74
CA VAL A 57 3.75 -6.71 -3.91
C VAL A 57 4.00 -5.91 -5.19
N LYS A 58 3.31 -4.78 -5.38
CA LYS A 58 3.54 -3.87 -6.52
C LYS A 58 4.95 -3.31 -6.55
N LYS A 59 5.51 -2.95 -5.40
CA LYS A 59 6.90 -2.49 -5.30
C LYS A 59 7.89 -3.56 -5.76
N LEU A 60 7.78 -4.77 -5.20
CA LEU A 60 8.66 -5.90 -5.59
C LEU A 60 8.51 -6.27 -7.07
N LEU A 61 7.28 -6.23 -7.60
CA LEU A 61 7.03 -6.48 -9.01
C LEU A 61 7.68 -5.39 -9.90
N ALA A 62 7.58 -4.12 -9.52
CA ALA A 62 8.21 -3.02 -10.26
C ALA A 62 9.75 -3.15 -10.24
N GLU A 63 10.34 -3.50 -9.10
CA GLU A 63 11.78 -3.78 -8.96
C GLU A 63 12.20 -4.93 -9.89
N GLN A 64 11.48 -6.05 -9.88
CA GLN A 64 11.78 -7.20 -10.74
C GLN A 64 11.63 -6.88 -12.23
N LEU A 65 10.63 -6.10 -12.61
CA LEU A 65 10.43 -5.67 -14.00
C LEU A 65 11.59 -4.81 -14.49
N LEU A 66 12.07 -3.88 -13.64
CA LEU A 66 13.23 -3.05 -13.96
C LEU A 66 14.50 -3.89 -14.13
N GLU A 67 14.77 -4.83 -13.22
CA GLU A 67 15.91 -5.74 -13.35
C GLU A 67 15.85 -6.56 -14.63
N ASN A 68 14.66 -7.07 -14.97
CA ASN A 68 14.45 -7.82 -16.21
C ASN A 68 14.68 -6.96 -17.46
N GLU A 69 14.27 -5.69 -17.47
CA GLU A 69 14.56 -4.78 -18.57
C GLU A 69 16.06 -4.54 -18.73
N VAL A 70 16.78 -4.30 -17.63
CA VAL A 70 18.23 -4.11 -17.65
C VAL A 70 18.95 -5.35 -18.21
N ILE A 71 18.54 -6.55 -17.79
CA ILE A 71 19.11 -7.80 -18.29
C ILE A 71 18.85 -7.96 -19.80
N LYS A 72 17.60 -7.72 -20.25
CA LYS A 72 17.25 -7.81 -21.67
C LYS A 72 18.04 -6.82 -22.52
N ASP A 73 18.20 -5.59 -22.05
CA ASP A 73 18.99 -4.57 -22.73
C ASP A 73 20.48 -4.93 -22.81
N ALA A 74 21.04 -5.50 -21.75
CA ALA A 74 22.42 -5.99 -21.75
C ALA A 74 22.62 -7.14 -22.75
N LEU A 75 21.68 -8.09 -22.78
CA LEU A 75 21.69 -9.20 -23.74
C LEU A 75 21.58 -8.70 -25.19
N ARG A 76 20.68 -7.75 -25.47
CA ARG A 76 20.55 -7.14 -26.80
C ARG A 76 21.87 -6.49 -27.24
N LYS A 77 22.47 -5.65 -26.39
CA LYS A 77 23.77 -5.00 -26.65
C LYS A 77 24.92 -5.99 -26.83
N ASN A 78 24.85 -7.17 -26.20
CA ASN A 78 25.86 -8.21 -26.36
C ASN A 78 25.67 -8.94 -27.69
N SER A 79 24.43 -9.29 -28.06
CA SER A 79 24.13 -9.91 -29.36
C SER A 79 24.55 -9.04 -30.56
N GLU A 80 24.36 -7.73 -30.45
CA GLU A 80 24.81 -6.75 -31.45
C GLU A 80 26.34 -6.68 -31.56
N ARG A 81 27.07 -6.97 -30.48
CA ARG A 81 28.54 -6.95 -30.43
C ARG A 81 29.19 -8.21 -30.97
N THR A 82 28.55 -9.37 -30.80
CA THR A 82 29.03 -10.66 -31.32
C THR A 82 28.64 -10.91 -32.78
N GLY A 83 27.75 -10.11 -33.35
CA GLY A 83 27.34 -10.18 -34.76
C GLY A 83 28.12 -9.26 -35.72
N ALA A 84 29.14 -8.56 -35.23
CA ALA A 84 30.03 -7.67 -35.98
C ALA A 84 31.43 -8.27 -36.17
#